data_AF-A0A1H9C6M0-F1
#
_entry.id   AF-A0A1H9C6M0-F1
#
_cell.length_a   1.000
_cell.length_b   1.000
_cell.length_c   1.000
_cell.angle_alpha   90.00
_cell.angle_beta   90.00
_cell.angle_gamma   90.00
#
_symmetry.space_group_name_H-M   'P 1'
#
loop_
_entity.id
_entity.type
_entity.pdbx_description
1 polymer ?
#
loop_
_entity_poly.entity_id
_entity_poly.type
_entity_poly.pdbx_seq_one_letter_code
_entity_poly.pdbx_strand_id
1 'polypeptide(L)'
;MWPFRTPPPEMQPADPLLQLLDDAQLLTLYCIKTGTLRDNDLPTAVARFEAAPDKSWKSEETVALLSAVNNTVLSIAPVNLHDLRNRPPAVMLDGNAGLGDAPTLIVVLLTAAIMVFTAMVTLGYNRTTTLIAEMAQFQTENVRSEMTSTVYTIVQNLERIGGTTEEGEQQATLQAIHNDIHSIKAIDDRVETVFNEFQALVANFNAIQHYSLPLVTPTVAQDDAYAGASQPNPCLRANDAAKLVNAAQTAQNAVDSNPAVPPIIRTLILDIFDSLYVTCAANLRFHLVDFPNFDALENQLQVSANMFGLWILPALYGGLGAALFHMRLVLSPRLPSPSWPRILHRLAIGAFAGVILGWFWAPSGSTSEFTNIGLNVFGVAFLVGYSIDVFFSLLDRLIALLSTGISQINASATPTK
;
A
#
# COMPACT_ATOMS: atom_id res chain seq x y z
N MET A 1 14.59 -24.03 -18.07
CA MET A 1 14.51 -25.47 -18.39
C MET A 1 15.48 -26.19 -17.46
N TRP A 2 15.01 -26.56 -16.26
CA TRP A 2 15.82 -27.29 -15.28
C TRP A 2 15.80 -28.78 -15.64
N PRO A 3 16.93 -29.50 -15.60
CA PRO A 3 16.90 -30.94 -15.78
C PRO A 3 16.16 -31.54 -14.60
N PHE A 4 14.99 -32.13 -14.86
CA PHE A 4 14.39 -33.06 -13.92
C PHE A 4 15.44 -34.13 -13.63
N ARG A 5 15.99 -34.15 -12.41
CA ARG A 5 16.67 -35.34 -11.90
C ARG A 5 15.68 -36.49 -12.10
N THR A 6 16.07 -37.48 -12.89
CA THR A 6 15.37 -38.76 -12.88
C THR A 6 15.23 -39.20 -11.42
N PRO A 7 14.03 -39.61 -10.98
CA PRO A 7 13.90 -40.17 -9.65
C PRO A 7 14.95 -41.29 -9.50
N PRO A 8 15.68 -41.34 -8.38
CA PRO A 8 16.63 -42.42 -8.18
C PRO A 8 15.92 -43.76 -8.39
N PRO A 9 16.62 -44.76 -8.95
CA PRO A 9 16.04 -46.08 -9.19
C PRO A 9 15.36 -46.56 -7.92
N GLU A 10 14.15 -47.08 -8.09
CA GLU A 10 13.26 -47.64 -7.07
C GLU A 10 14.10 -48.37 -6.01
N MET A 11 14.38 -47.69 -4.89
CA MET A 11 15.10 -48.28 -3.78
C MET A 11 14.20 -49.38 -3.25
N GLN A 12 14.61 -50.63 -3.44
CA GLN A 12 14.19 -51.74 -2.57
C GLN A 12 14.16 -51.23 -1.13
N PRO A 13 13.18 -51.61 -0.29
CA PRO A 13 13.12 -51.13 1.09
C PRO A 13 14.44 -51.52 1.76
N ALA A 14 15.34 -50.55 1.89
CA ALA A 14 16.60 -50.74 2.57
C ALA A 14 16.26 -51.27 3.96
N ASP A 15 17.00 -52.28 4.41
CA ASP A 15 16.85 -52.80 5.77
C ASP A 15 16.79 -51.60 6.72
N PRO A 16 15.67 -51.38 7.44
CA PRO A 16 15.49 -50.16 8.21
C PRO A 16 16.53 -50.02 9.34
N LEU A 17 17.20 -51.11 9.74
CA LEU A 17 18.35 -51.06 10.63
C LEU A 17 19.59 -50.46 9.95
N LEU A 18 19.82 -50.81 8.68
CA LEU A 18 20.90 -50.22 7.89
C LEU A 18 20.64 -48.73 7.64
N GLN A 19 19.39 -48.36 7.38
CA GLN A 19 18.99 -46.97 7.23
C GLN A 19 19.23 -46.14 8.51
N LEU A 20 18.97 -46.72 9.70
CA LEU A 20 19.25 -46.06 10.98
C LEU A 20 20.76 -45.83 11.19
N LEU A 21 21.60 -46.78 10.78
CA LEU A 21 23.05 -46.65 10.84
C LEU A 21 23.55 -45.55 9.89
N ASP A 22 23.06 -45.54 8.65
CA ASP A 22 23.39 -44.50 7.65
C ASP A 22 23.01 -43.10 8.16
N ASP A 23 21.82 -42.97 8.77
CA ASP A 23 21.36 -41.73 9.40
C ASP A 23 22.27 -41.27 10.55
N ALA A 24 22.69 -42.20 11.41
CA ALA A 24 23.56 -41.90 12.54
C ALA A 24 24.95 -41.44 12.07
N GLN A 25 25.49 -42.06 11.02
CA GLN A 25 26.75 -41.64 10.40
C GLN A 25 26.62 -40.26 9.74
N LEU A 26 25.50 -40.01 9.05
CA LEU A 26 25.20 -38.72 8.43
C LEU A 26 25.10 -37.58 9.45
N LEU A 27 24.40 -37.84 10.58
CA LEU A 27 24.30 -36.93 11.71
C LEU A 27 25.67 -36.66 12.35
N THR A 28 26.49 -37.70 12.51
CA THR A 28 27.84 -37.56 13.06
C THR A 28 28.71 -36.68 12.18
N LEU A 29 28.72 -36.93 10.86
CA LEU A 29 29.46 -36.12 9.89
C LEU A 29 29.00 -34.66 9.92
N TYR A 30 27.69 -34.43 9.98
CA TYR A 30 27.12 -33.08 10.10
C TYR A 30 27.61 -32.39 11.38
N CYS A 31 27.44 -33.02 12.54
CA CYS A 31 27.79 -32.46 13.85
C CYS A 31 29.29 -32.15 13.98
N ILE A 32 30.15 -32.99 13.38
CA ILE A 32 31.60 -32.76 13.32
C ILE A 32 31.89 -31.50 12.52
N LYS A 33 31.29 -31.36 11.32
CA LYS A 33 31.56 -30.20 10.46
C LYS A 33 30.98 -28.89 11.02
N THR A 34 29.86 -28.93 11.74
CA THR A 34 29.23 -27.75 12.35
C THR A 34 29.78 -27.42 13.74
N GLY A 35 30.54 -28.33 14.35
CA GLY A 35 30.99 -28.20 15.73
C GLY A 35 29.86 -28.31 16.76
N THR A 36 28.74 -28.96 16.43
CA THR A 36 27.59 -29.11 17.33
C THR A 36 27.58 -30.43 18.09
N LEU A 37 28.57 -31.30 17.89
CA LEU A 37 28.68 -32.57 18.63
C LEU A 37 28.99 -32.28 20.11
N ARG A 38 27.98 -32.38 20.97
CA ARG A 38 28.12 -32.09 22.42
C ARG A 38 28.78 -33.25 23.17
N ASP A 39 28.37 -34.47 22.83
CA ASP A 39 28.73 -35.68 23.57
C ASP A 39 29.22 -36.79 22.63
N ASN A 40 30.08 -37.68 23.16
CA ASN A 40 30.61 -38.84 22.43
C ASN A 40 29.59 -40.00 22.33
N ASP A 41 28.36 -39.79 22.79
CA ASP A 41 27.32 -40.82 22.89
C ASP A 41 26.93 -41.37 21.51
N LEU A 42 26.74 -40.50 20.50
CA LEU A 42 26.37 -40.94 19.16
C LEU A 42 27.49 -41.75 18.48
N PRO A 43 28.76 -41.27 18.40
CA PRO A 43 29.85 -42.09 17.86
C PRO A 43 30.06 -43.40 18.62
N THR A 44 29.91 -43.39 19.94
CA THR A 44 30.05 -44.61 20.77
C THR A 44 28.93 -45.60 20.48
N ALA A 45 27.69 -45.13 20.34
CA ALA A 45 26.54 -45.98 20.02
C ALA A 45 26.66 -46.56 18.61
N VAL A 46 27.13 -45.79 17.63
CA VAL A 46 27.43 -46.27 16.27
C VAL A 46 28.48 -47.39 16.30
N ALA A 47 29.61 -47.18 17.00
CA ALA A 47 30.66 -48.19 17.10
C ALA A 47 30.19 -49.48 17.79
N ARG A 48 29.36 -49.38 18.84
CA ARG A 48 28.77 -50.54 19.53
C ARG A 48 27.82 -51.31 18.64
N PHE A 49 26.96 -50.61 17.90
CA PHE A 49 26.03 -51.24 16.96
C PHE A 49 26.75 -51.94 15.79
N GLU A 50 27.85 -51.35 15.29
CA GLU A 50 28.68 -51.98 14.24
C GLU A 50 29.39 -53.24 14.73
N ALA A 51 29.82 -53.26 16.00
CA ALA A 51 30.50 -54.40 16.62
C ALA A 51 29.54 -55.53 17.09
N ALA A 52 28.23 -55.28 17.13
CA ALA A 52 27.25 -56.24 17.61
C ALA A 52 27.10 -57.44 16.65
N PRO A 53 27.14 -58.70 17.15
CA PRO A 53 27.04 -59.89 16.31
C PRO A 53 25.62 -60.15 15.78
N ASP A 54 24.59 -59.66 16.48
CA ASP A 54 23.18 -59.78 16.08
C ASP A 54 22.53 -58.38 15.98
N LYS A 55 22.22 -57.96 14.75
CA LYS A 55 21.58 -56.68 14.45
C LYS A 55 20.08 -56.89 14.43
N SER A 56 19.44 -56.66 15.57
CA SER A 56 18.00 -56.84 15.77
C SER A 56 17.42 -55.64 16.49
N TRP A 57 16.18 -55.27 16.17
CA TRP A 57 15.45 -54.19 16.85
C TRP A 57 15.32 -54.36 18.38
N LYS A 58 15.54 -55.57 18.88
CA LYS A 58 15.50 -55.90 20.31
C LYS A 58 16.86 -55.81 21.00
N SER A 59 17.95 -55.68 20.25
CA SER A 59 19.28 -55.62 20.85
C SER A 59 19.46 -54.31 21.62
N GLU A 60 20.17 -54.38 22.74
CA GLU A 60 20.44 -53.22 23.59
C GLU A 60 21.18 -52.13 22.82
N GLU A 61 22.06 -52.54 21.90
CA GLU A 61 22.85 -51.67 21.04
C GLU A 61 21.97 -50.89 20.06
N THR A 62 20.92 -51.51 19.50
CA THR A 62 19.98 -50.82 18.60
C THR A 62 19.18 -49.76 19.35
N VAL A 63 18.73 -50.08 20.56
CA VAL A 63 17.98 -49.13 21.41
C VAL A 63 18.88 -47.97 21.83
N ALA A 64 20.14 -48.24 22.19
CA ALA A 64 21.12 -47.22 22.52
C ALA A 64 21.41 -46.29 21.33
N LEU A 65 21.59 -46.85 20.12
CA LEU A 65 21.77 -46.07 18.90
C LEU A 65 20.56 -45.18 18.61
N LEU A 66 19.35 -45.73 18.68
CA LEU A 66 18.12 -44.98 18.45
C LEU A 66 17.96 -43.82 19.44
N SER A 67 18.29 -44.05 20.71
CA SER A 67 18.27 -43.01 21.75
C SER A 67 19.29 -41.91 21.46
N ALA A 68 20.53 -42.28 21.10
CA ALA A 68 21.59 -41.32 20.76
C ALA A 68 21.25 -40.50 19.51
N VAL A 69 20.67 -41.13 18.48
CA VAL A 69 20.18 -40.46 17.27
C VAL A 69 19.09 -39.44 17.63
N ASN A 70 18.08 -39.83 18.41
CA ASN A 70 17.00 -38.94 18.82
C ASN A 70 17.53 -37.72 19.60
N ASN A 71 18.42 -37.94 20.56
CA ASN A 71 19.03 -36.84 21.33
C ASN A 71 19.85 -35.91 20.44
N THR A 72 20.58 -36.47 19.47
CA THR A 72 21.39 -35.66 18.54
C THR A 72 20.51 -34.86 17.59
N VAL A 73 19.43 -35.45 17.05
CA VAL A 73 18.46 -34.75 16.17
C VAL A 73 17.85 -33.55 16.89
N LEU A 74 17.52 -33.67 18.18
CA LEU A 74 17.04 -32.54 18.99
C LEU A 74 18.09 -31.44 19.15
N SER A 75 19.38 -31.80 19.21
CA SER A 75 20.49 -30.85 19.38
C SER A 75 20.85 -30.07 18.11
N ILE A 76 20.57 -30.62 16.93
CA ILE A 76 20.86 -29.99 15.63
C ILE A 76 19.69 -29.19 15.06
N ALA A 77 18.62 -29.00 15.85
CA ALA A 77 17.49 -28.18 15.44
C ALA A 77 17.97 -26.79 14.97
N PRO A 78 17.45 -26.28 13.85
CA PRO A 78 16.22 -26.73 13.17
C PRO A 78 16.43 -27.68 11.98
N VAL A 79 17.63 -28.23 11.75
CA VAL A 79 17.86 -29.19 10.66
C VAL A 79 17.28 -30.54 11.07
N ASN A 80 16.40 -31.09 10.23
CA ASN A 80 15.84 -32.42 10.47
C ASN A 80 16.62 -33.49 9.67
N LEU A 81 16.46 -34.75 10.07
CA LEU A 81 17.13 -35.89 9.43
C LEU A 81 16.73 -36.06 7.97
N HIS A 82 15.49 -35.71 7.63
CA HIS A 82 14.99 -35.75 6.25
C HIS A 82 15.73 -34.76 5.34
N ASP A 83 16.07 -33.57 5.85
CA ASP A 83 16.83 -32.55 5.13
C ASP A 83 18.26 -33.04 4.87
N LEU A 84 18.89 -33.68 5.86
CA LEU A 84 20.23 -34.26 5.72
C LEU A 84 20.24 -35.39 4.68
N ARG A 85 19.23 -36.27 4.69
CA ARG A 85 19.09 -37.35 3.69
C ARG A 85 18.98 -36.78 2.27
N ASN A 86 18.23 -35.70 2.10
CA ASN A 86 18.03 -35.08 0.79
C ASN A 86 19.22 -34.23 0.33
N ARG A 87 20.03 -33.71 1.26
CA ARG A 87 21.17 -32.83 0.99
C ARG A 87 22.35 -33.20 1.91
N PRO A 88 23.31 -33.98 1.43
CA PRO A 88 24.42 -34.44 2.27
C PRO A 88 25.25 -33.26 2.82
N PRO A 89 25.82 -33.38 4.03
CA PRO A 89 26.57 -32.33 4.71
C PRO A 89 27.72 -31.72 3.89
N ALA A 90 28.32 -32.50 2.99
CA ALA A 90 29.33 -32.00 2.06
C ALA A 90 28.78 -30.87 1.18
N VAL A 91 27.61 -31.07 0.58
CA VAL A 91 26.97 -30.06 -0.26
C VAL A 91 26.41 -28.90 0.56
N MET A 92 25.98 -29.15 1.80
CA MET A 92 25.49 -28.07 2.67
C MET A 92 26.60 -27.14 3.19
N LEU A 93 27.81 -27.66 3.41
CA LEU A 93 28.85 -26.94 4.17
C LEU A 93 30.04 -26.51 3.30
N ASP A 94 30.28 -27.19 2.18
CA ASP A 94 31.30 -26.77 1.22
C ASP A 94 30.71 -25.59 0.45
N GLY A 95 30.95 -24.37 0.96
CA GLY A 95 30.43 -23.08 0.51
C GLY A 95 30.75 -22.66 -0.93
N ASN A 96 30.96 -23.62 -1.84
CA ASN A 96 30.83 -23.43 -3.28
C ASN A 96 29.35 -23.22 -3.63
N ALA A 97 28.83 -22.07 -3.17
CA ALA A 97 27.60 -21.43 -3.62
C ALA A 97 27.76 -20.94 -5.08
N GLY A 98 28.20 -21.83 -5.97
CA GLY A 98 28.35 -21.53 -7.38
C GLY A 98 26.98 -21.40 -8.02
N LEU A 99 26.46 -20.17 -8.16
CA LEU A 99 25.26 -19.77 -8.92
C LEU A 99 23.93 -20.54 -8.65
N GLY A 100 23.93 -21.60 -7.83
CA GLY A 100 22.77 -22.41 -7.46
C GLY A 100 21.89 -21.78 -6.37
N ASP A 101 22.35 -20.66 -5.81
CA ASP A 101 21.64 -19.79 -4.87
C ASP A 101 20.66 -18.84 -5.58
N ALA A 102 20.21 -19.20 -6.78
CA ALA A 102 19.09 -18.55 -7.46
C ALA A 102 17.90 -18.22 -6.52
N PRO A 103 17.45 -19.08 -5.58
CA PRO A 103 16.36 -18.71 -4.68
C PRO A 103 16.71 -17.58 -3.70
N THR A 104 17.94 -17.47 -3.22
CA THR A 104 18.32 -16.39 -2.28
C THR A 104 18.37 -15.04 -3.00
N LEU A 105 18.94 -15.01 -4.21
CA LEU A 105 18.92 -13.82 -5.05
C LEU A 105 17.49 -13.42 -5.44
N ILE A 106 16.62 -14.39 -5.76
CA ILE A 106 15.20 -14.13 -6.01
C ILE A 106 14.52 -13.50 -4.79
N VAL A 107 14.78 -14.00 -3.58
CA VAL A 107 14.21 -13.44 -2.34
C VAL A 107 14.71 -12.02 -2.08
N VAL A 108 15.99 -11.74 -2.32
CA VAL A 108 16.54 -10.38 -2.18
C VAL A 108 15.92 -9.43 -3.20
N LEU A 109 15.82 -9.83 -4.47
CA LEU A 109 15.19 -9.02 -5.52
C LEU A 109 13.70 -8.79 -5.22
N LEU A 110 12.98 -9.83 -4.78
CA LEU A 110 11.59 -9.71 -4.36
C LEU A 110 11.43 -8.73 -3.20
N THR A 111 12.30 -8.82 -2.19
CA THR A 111 12.26 -7.91 -1.03
C THR A 111 12.54 -6.47 -1.44
N ALA A 112 13.52 -6.25 -2.32
CA ALA A 112 13.81 -4.94 -2.88
C ALA A 112 12.62 -4.40 -3.71
N ALA A 113 11.98 -5.26 -4.51
CA ALA A 113 10.79 -4.88 -5.28
C ALA A 113 9.61 -4.51 -4.38
N ILE A 114 9.33 -5.29 -3.33
CA ILE A 114 8.30 -4.97 -2.33
C ILE A 114 8.63 -3.66 -1.62
N MET A 115 9.90 -3.41 -1.28
CA MET A 115 10.32 -2.17 -0.64
C MET A 115 10.09 -0.95 -1.55
N VAL A 116 10.51 -1.02 -2.82
CA VAL A 116 10.27 0.05 -3.80
C VAL A 116 8.78 0.29 -4.00
N PHE A 117 8.00 -0.80 -4.13
CA PHE A 117 6.55 -0.71 -4.27
C PHE A 117 5.89 -0.07 -3.04
N THR A 118 6.31 -0.47 -1.82
CA THR A 118 5.82 0.11 -0.57
C THR A 118 6.15 1.59 -0.47
N ALA A 119 7.36 2.00 -0.87
CA ALA A 119 7.76 3.39 -0.90
C ALA A 119 6.92 4.21 -1.90
N MET A 120 6.67 3.68 -3.09
CA MET A 120 5.81 4.33 -4.09
C MET A 120 4.38 4.51 -3.59
N VAL A 121 3.78 3.46 -3.03
CA VAL A 121 2.40 3.53 -2.48
C VAL A 121 2.35 4.49 -1.29
N THR A 122 3.35 4.48 -0.41
CA THR A 122 3.42 5.40 0.74
C THR A 122 3.51 6.86 0.28
N LEU A 123 4.33 7.14 -0.75
CA LEU A 123 4.45 8.48 -1.31
C LEU A 123 3.13 8.94 -1.95
N GLY A 124 2.45 8.06 -2.69
CA GLY A 124 1.12 8.32 -3.24
C GLY A 124 0.08 8.62 -2.17
N TYR A 125 0.05 7.81 -1.10
CA TYR A 125 -0.84 8.01 0.03
C TYR A 125 -0.59 9.35 0.74
N ASN A 126 0.66 9.67 1.09
CA ASN A 126 1.00 10.93 1.76
C ASN A 126 0.58 12.15 0.91
N ARG A 127 0.79 12.10 -0.40
CA ARG A 127 0.31 13.14 -1.33
C ARG A 127 -1.21 13.24 -1.32
N THR A 128 -1.91 12.11 -1.35
CA THR A 128 -3.38 12.05 -1.29
C THR A 128 -3.90 12.70 -0.02
N THR A 129 -3.31 12.39 1.14
CA THR A 129 -3.72 12.98 2.42
C THR A 129 -3.45 14.48 2.50
N THR A 130 -2.35 14.96 1.93
CA THR A 130 -2.05 16.40 1.84
C THR A 130 -3.09 17.10 0.97
N LEU A 131 -3.41 16.55 -0.20
CA LEU A 131 -4.42 17.11 -1.10
C LEU A 131 -5.82 17.15 -0.45
N ILE A 132 -6.21 16.11 0.29
CA ILE A 132 -7.47 16.09 1.06
C ILE A 132 -7.48 17.25 2.08
N ALA A 133 -6.39 17.44 2.81
CA ALA A 133 -6.30 18.52 3.80
C ALA A 133 -6.37 19.91 3.15
N GLU A 134 -5.73 20.10 1.99
CA GLU A 134 -5.80 21.34 1.22
C GLU A 134 -7.21 21.60 0.66
N MET A 135 -7.91 20.55 0.20
CA MET A 135 -9.30 20.66 -0.26
C MET A 135 -10.26 21.02 0.88
N ALA A 136 -10.07 20.42 2.06
CA ALA A 136 -10.84 20.78 3.25
C ALA A 136 -10.61 22.25 3.64
N GLN A 137 -9.38 22.77 3.49
CA GLN A 137 -9.11 24.19 3.71
C GLN A 137 -9.90 25.08 2.74
N PHE A 138 -9.94 24.74 1.45
CA PHE A 138 -10.71 25.50 0.46
C PHE A 138 -12.22 25.54 0.74
N GLN A 139 -12.77 24.45 1.29
CA GLN A 139 -14.15 24.43 1.75
C GLN A 139 -14.35 25.36 2.95
N THR A 140 -13.46 25.31 3.95
CA THR A 140 -13.57 26.16 5.15
C THR A 140 -13.41 27.64 4.85
N GLU A 141 -12.53 27.99 3.91
CA GLU A 141 -12.32 29.36 3.43
C GLU A 141 -13.49 29.86 2.58
N ASN A 142 -14.45 29.00 2.23
CA ASN A 142 -15.53 29.30 1.28
C ASN A 142 -14.97 29.97 0.00
N VAL A 143 -13.87 29.45 -0.54
CA VAL A 143 -13.15 30.06 -1.67
C VAL A 143 -14.07 30.36 -2.85
N ARG A 144 -15.07 29.51 -3.09
CA ARG A 144 -16.10 29.77 -4.10
C ARG A 144 -16.87 31.06 -3.81
N SER A 145 -17.30 31.27 -2.57
CA SER A 145 -18.00 32.48 -2.15
C SER A 145 -17.09 33.70 -2.19
N GLU A 146 -15.82 33.56 -1.79
CA GLU A 146 -14.84 34.65 -1.83
C GLU A 146 -14.54 35.08 -3.28
N MET A 147 -14.30 34.12 -4.18
CA MET A 147 -14.06 34.38 -5.60
C MET A 147 -15.30 35.03 -6.24
N THR A 148 -16.49 34.52 -5.95
CA THR A 148 -17.75 35.11 -6.42
C THR A 148 -17.93 36.54 -5.91
N SER A 149 -17.71 36.77 -4.61
CA SER A 149 -17.80 38.10 -3.99
C SER A 149 -16.78 39.09 -4.57
N THR A 150 -15.56 38.63 -4.84
CA THR A 150 -14.50 39.47 -5.42
C THR A 150 -14.84 39.84 -6.86
N VAL A 151 -15.36 38.90 -7.66
CA VAL A 151 -15.84 39.18 -9.01
C VAL A 151 -16.98 40.21 -8.99
N TYR A 152 -17.96 40.07 -8.10
CA TYR A 152 -19.01 41.06 -7.94
C TYR A 152 -18.46 42.45 -7.55
N THR A 153 -17.44 42.50 -6.69
CA THR A 153 -16.78 43.75 -6.29
C THR A 153 -16.07 44.42 -7.47
N ILE A 154 -15.39 43.63 -8.32
CA ILE A 154 -14.76 44.12 -9.55
C ILE A 154 -15.80 44.71 -10.50
N VAL A 155 -16.92 44.01 -10.74
CA VAL A 155 -18.00 44.50 -11.61
C VAL A 155 -18.58 45.81 -11.08
N GLN A 156 -18.89 45.89 -9.79
CA GLN A 156 -19.38 47.12 -9.16
C GLN A 156 -18.37 48.28 -9.26
N ASN A 157 -17.08 48.01 -9.08
CA ASN A 157 -16.03 49.01 -9.22
C ASN A 157 -15.90 49.51 -10.67
N LEU A 158 -16.08 48.63 -11.66
CA LEU A 158 -16.11 49.01 -13.08
C LEU A 158 -17.31 49.89 -13.42
N GLU A 159 -18.50 49.57 -12.91
CA GLU A 159 -19.69 50.41 -13.05
C GLU A 159 -19.47 51.80 -12.44
N ARG A 160 -18.82 51.87 -11.27
CA ARG A 160 -18.50 53.13 -10.59
C ARG A 160 -17.58 54.02 -11.41
N ILE A 161 -16.54 53.46 -12.04
CA ILE A 161 -15.62 54.20 -12.92
C ILE A 161 -16.40 54.86 -14.07
N GLY A 162 -17.38 54.16 -14.65
CA GLY A 162 -18.22 54.70 -15.73
C GLY A 162 -19.09 55.90 -15.32
N GLY A 163 -19.40 56.04 -14.02
CA GLY A 163 -20.23 57.13 -13.49
C GLY A 163 -19.46 58.33 -12.91
N THR A 164 -18.19 58.16 -12.55
CA THR A 164 -17.37 59.20 -11.89
C THR A 164 -16.56 60.04 -12.88
N THR A 165 -16.52 61.37 -12.69
CA THR A 165 -15.69 62.30 -13.50
C THR A 165 -14.43 62.78 -12.79
N GLU A 166 -14.25 62.46 -11.50
CA GLU A 166 -13.06 62.85 -10.73
C GLU A 166 -11.88 61.88 -10.97
N GLU A 167 -10.79 62.37 -11.54
CA GLU A 167 -9.60 61.55 -11.88
C GLU A 167 -9.00 60.81 -10.67
N GLY A 168 -9.04 61.43 -9.48
CA GLY A 168 -8.48 60.82 -8.27
C GLY A 168 -9.25 59.58 -7.80
N GLU A 169 -10.58 59.59 -7.89
CA GLU A 169 -11.44 58.46 -7.52
C GLU A 169 -11.31 57.31 -8.53
N GLN A 170 -11.19 57.64 -9.82
CA GLN A 170 -10.94 56.65 -10.86
C GLN A 170 -9.63 55.90 -10.64
N GLN A 171 -8.54 56.61 -10.29
CA GLN A 171 -7.24 55.97 -10.08
C GLN A 171 -7.22 55.05 -8.85
N ALA A 172 -7.88 55.45 -7.75
CA ALA A 172 -8.02 54.61 -6.56
C ALA A 172 -8.85 53.35 -6.86
N THR A 173 -9.95 53.49 -7.61
CA THR A 173 -10.82 52.37 -7.99
C THR A 173 -10.11 51.40 -8.94
N LEU A 174 -9.32 51.91 -9.88
CA LEU A 174 -8.51 51.10 -10.79
C LEU A 174 -7.44 50.29 -10.02
N GLN A 175 -6.82 50.88 -8.99
CA GLN A 175 -5.86 50.18 -8.15
C GLN A 175 -6.53 49.09 -7.30
N ALA A 176 -7.75 49.33 -6.80
CA ALA A 176 -8.53 48.31 -6.09
C ALA A 176 -8.85 47.12 -7.02
N ILE A 177 -9.37 47.37 -8.22
CA ILE A 177 -9.63 46.33 -9.24
C ILE A 177 -8.35 45.54 -9.55
N HIS A 178 -7.21 46.22 -9.69
CA HIS A 178 -5.95 45.55 -9.96
C HIS A 178 -5.55 44.58 -8.83
N ASN A 179 -5.69 44.99 -7.57
CA ASN A 179 -5.42 44.13 -6.41
C ASN A 179 -6.39 42.94 -6.35
N ASP A 180 -7.67 43.17 -6.63
CA ASP A 180 -8.71 42.14 -6.64
C ASP A 180 -8.44 41.08 -7.73
N ILE A 181 -8.06 41.52 -8.94
CA ILE A 181 -7.65 40.62 -10.04
C ILE A 181 -6.44 39.78 -9.62
N HIS A 182 -5.45 40.38 -8.97
CA HIS A 182 -4.28 39.65 -8.48
C HIS A 182 -4.64 38.60 -7.43
N SER A 183 -5.58 38.91 -6.53
CA SER A 183 -6.08 37.96 -5.53
C SER A 183 -6.77 36.77 -6.19
N ILE A 184 -7.69 37.02 -7.13
CA ILE A 184 -8.40 35.96 -7.86
C ILE A 184 -7.43 35.08 -8.63
N LYS A 185 -6.41 35.68 -9.27
CA LYS A 185 -5.40 34.93 -10.01
C LYS A 185 -4.56 34.02 -9.10
N ALA A 186 -4.21 34.50 -7.90
CA ALA A 186 -3.49 33.67 -6.93
C ALA A 186 -4.33 32.45 -6.48
N ILE A 187 -5.65 32.64 -6.32
CA ILE A 187 -6.58 31.55 -6.04
C ILE A 187 -6.67 30.58 -7.22
N ASP A 188 -6.82 31.07 -8.45
CA ASP A 188 -6.89 30.25 -9.68
C ASP A 188 -5.62 29.40 -9.87
N ASP A 189 -4.43 29.99 -9.72
CA ASP A 189 -3.15 29.29 -9.80
C ASP A 189 -3.01 28.20 -8.71
N ARG A 190 -3.53 28.45 -7.49
CA ARG A 190 -3.53 27.48 -6.38
C ARG A 190 -4.49 26.32 -6.65
N VAL A 191 -5.71 26.61 -7.11
CA VAL A 191 -6.71 25.59 -7.48
C VAL A 191 -6.20 24.73 -8.64
N GLU A 192 -5.57 25.34 -9.64
CA GLU A 192 -4.98 24.60 -10.74
C GLU A 192 -3.88 23.65 -10.26
N THR A 193 -2.98 24.12 -9.40
CA THR A 193 -1.88 23.30 -8.89
C THR A 193 -2.42 22.04 -8.22
N VAL A 194 -3.42 22.19 -7.33
CA VAL A 194 -4.10 21.09 -6.66
C VAL A 194 -4.79 20.17 -7.66
N PHE A 195 -5.45 20.72 -8.69
CA PHE A 195 -6.13 19.93 -9.70
C PHE A 195 -5.17 19.12 -10.58
N ASN A 196 -4.05 19.71 -11.00
CA ASN A 196 -3.03 19.03 -11.79
C ASN A 196 -2.36 17.91 -10.97
N GLU A 197 -2.09 18.15 -9.69
CA GLU A 197 -1.58 17.12 -8.78
C GLU A 197 -2.59 15.98 -8.58
N PHE A 198 -3.88 16.31 -8.44
CA PHE A 198 -4.95 15.32 -8.38
C PHE A 198 -5.00 14.45 -9.64
N GLN A 199 -4.98 15.07 -10.83
CA GLN A 199 -5.01 14.34 -12.09
C GLN A 199 -3.79 13.43 -12.26
N ALA A 200 -2.60 13.90 -11.90
CA ALA A 200 -1.40 13.08 -11.91
C ALA A 200 -1.51 11.87 -10.96
N LEU A 201 -2.11 12.07 -9.79
CA LEU A 201 -2.35 11.02 -8.81
C LEU A 201 -3.36 9.98 -9.33
N VAL A 202 -4.50 10.42 -9.90
CA VAL A 202 -5.50 9.54 -10.50
C VAL A 202 -4.93 8.75 -11.67
N ALA A 203 -4.15 9.39 -12.55
CA ALA A 203 -3.48 8.72 -13.66
C ALA A 203 -2.53 7.61 -13.17
N ASN A 204 -1.77 7.86 -12.10
CA ASN A 204 -0.90 6.86 -11.49
C ASN A 204 -1.69 5.69 -10.89
N PHE A 205 -2.84 5.96 -10.25
CA PHE A 205 -3.70 4.90 -9.72
C PHE A 205 -4.36 4.06 -10.81
N ASN A 206 -4.84 4.71 -11.88
CA ASN A 206 -5.41 4.01 -13.04
C ASN A 206 -4.36 3.13 -13.72
N ALA A 207 -3.11 3.56 -13.80
CA ALA A 207 -2.03 2.74 -14.30
C ALA A 207 -1.86 1.47 -13.43
N ILE A 208 -1.84 1.60 -12.10
CA ILE A 208 -1.75 0.45 -11.18
C ILE A 208 -2.95 -0.50 -11.36
N GLN A 209 -4.17 0.03 -11.48
CA GLN A 209 -5.36 -0.79 -11.75
C GLN A 209 -5.24 -1.52 -13.09
N HIS A 210 -4.83 -0.83 -14.15
CA HIS A 210 -4.69 -1.43 -15.48
C HIS A 210 -3.70 -2.60 -15.51
N TYR A 211 -2.60 -2.52 -14.75
CA TYR A 211 -1.63 -3.62 -14.67
C TYR A 211 -2.05 -4.76 -13.73
N SER A 212 -2.92 -4.49 -12.74
CA SER A 212 -3.33 -5.50 -11.75
C SER A 212 -4.59 -6.28 -12.13
N LEU A 213 -5.50 -5.70 -12.91
CA LEU A 213 -6.82 -6.27 -13.22
C LEU A 213 -6.96 -7.28 -14.38
N PRO A 214 -6.00 -7.52 -15.32
CA PRO A 214 -6.21 -8.54 -16.35
C PRO A 214 -6.27 -9.98 -15.80
N LEU A 215 -6.05 -10.18 -14.50
CA LEU A 215 -6.16 -11.49 -13.84
C LEU A 215 -7.56 -11.82 -13.25
N VAL A 216 -8.47 -10.84 -13.07
CA VAL A 216 -9.67 -11.09 -12.24
C VAL A 216 -11.00 -10.71 -12.90
N THR A 217 -11.08 -9.77 -13.86
CA THR A 217 -12.35 -9.45 -14.53
C THR A 217 -12.19 -8.88 -15.94
N PRO A 218 -13.13 -9.13 -16.87
CA PRO A 218 -13.18 -8.42 -18.15
C PRO A 218 -13.44 -6.92 -17.90
N THR A 219 -12.66 -6.10 -18.59
CA THR A 219 -12.64 -4.64 -18.54
C THR A 219 -14.05 -4.04 -18.59
N VAL A 220 -14.49 -3.41 -17.50
CA VAL A 220 -15.56 -2.42 -17.55
C VAL A 220 -14.93 -1.17 -18.15
N ALA A 221 -15.37 -0.78 -19.35
CA ALA A 221 -14.97 0.47 -19.97
C ALA A 221 -15.40 1.60 -19.02
N GLN A 222 -14.41 2.23 -18.39
CA GLN A 222 -14.63 3.40 -17.56
C GLN A 222 -14.82 4.57 -18.53
N ASP A 223 -16.05 5.07 -18.64
CA ASP A 223 -16.38 6.22 -19.48
C ASP A 223 -15.38 7.35 -19.21
N ASP A 224 -14.72 7.83 -20.26
CA ASP A 224 -13.75 8.95 -20.27
C ASP A 224 -14.36 10.31 -19.88
N ALA A 225 -15.44 10.32 -19.08
CA ALA A 225 -16.19 11.52 -18.70
C ALA A 225 -15.33 12.56 -17.93
N TYR A 226 -14.18 12.18 -17.40
CA TYR A 226 -13.24 13.10 -16.75
C TYR A 226 -12.09 13.59 -17.65
N ALA A 227 -11.96 13.08 -18.88
CA ALA A 227 -10.99 13.57 -19.86
C ALA A 227 -11.34 14.98 -20.41
N GLY A 228 -12.46 15.57 -19.97
CA GLY A 228 -12.85 16.94 -20.30
C GLY A 228 -12.10 18.04 -19.52
N ALA A 229 -11.35 17.71 -18.47
CA ALA A 229 -10.90 18.70 -17.48
C ALA A 229 -9.56 19.40 -17.78
N SER A 230 -9.03 19.25 -19.00
CA SER A 230 -7.96 20.13 -19.50
C SER A 230 -8.27 20.56 -20.93
N GLN A 231 -9.52 20.91 -21.23
CA GLN A 231 -9.74 21.69 -22.44
C GLN A 231 -8.94 22.99 -22.30
N PRO A 232 -8.05 23.31 -23.26
CA PRO A 232 -7.32 24.57 -23.23
C PRO A 232 -8.33 25.70 -23.07
N ASN A 233 -8.05 26.61 -22.13
CA ASN A 233 -8.88 27.77 -21.80
C ASN A 233 -9.59 28.26 -23.08
N PRO A 234 -10.92 28.21 -23.18
CA PRO A 234 -11.62 28.53 -24.43
C PRO A 234 -11.32 29.97 -24.90
N CYS A 235 -10.84 30.84 -24.01
CA CYS A 235 -10.34 32.17 -24.34
C CYS A 235 -9.01 32.16 -25.16
N LEU A 236 -8.19 31.10 -25.09
CA LEU A 236 -6.88 31.00 -25.77
C LEU A 236 -6.97 30.70 -27.27
N ARG A 237 -8.13 30.30 -27.79
CA ARG A 237 -8.37 30.44 -29.23
C ARG A 237 -8.79 31.88 -29.46
N ALA A 238 -7.85 32.74 -29.82
CA ALA A 238 -8.07 34.17 -30.09
C ALA A 238 -9.27 34.45 -31.03
N ASN A 239 -9.56 33.51 -31.94
CA ASN A 239 -10.70 33.59 -32.86
C ASN A 239 -12.06 33.24 -32.22
N ASP A 240 -12.07 32.49 -31.13
CA ASP A 240 -13.27 32.07 -30.42
C ASP A 240 -13.63 33.06 -29.30
N ALA A 241 -12.65 33.72 -28.69
CA ALA A 241 -12.88 34.85 -27.77
C ALA A 241 -13.62 36.02 -28.47
N ALA A 242 -13.17 36.41 -29.67
CA ALA A 242 -13.86 37.44 -30.45
C ALA A 242 -15.28 37.01 -30.87
N LYS A 243 -15.49 35.72 -31.17
CA LYS A 243 -16.85 35.19 -31.46
C LYS A 243 -17.73 35.15 -30.23
N LEU A 244 -17.18 34.82 -29.06
CA LEU A 244 -17.89 34.84 -27.78
C LEU A 244 -18.28 36.26 -27.38
N VAL A 245 -17.37 37.23 -27.53
CA VAL A 245 -17.67 38.66 -27.32
C VAL A 245 -18.74 39.13 -28.30
N ASN A 246 -18.65 38.79 -29.58
CA ASN A 246 -19.67 39.14 -30.57
C ASN A 246 -21.02 38.46 -30.31
N ALA A 247 -21.01 37.19 -29.89
CA ALA A 247 -22.23 36.45 -29.53
C ALA A 247 -22.88 37.02 -28.26
N ALA A 248 -22.07 37.41 -27.27
CA ALA A 248 -22.51 38.10 -26.06
C ALA A 248 -23.15 39.44 -26.40
N GLN A 249 -22.48 40.27 -27.22
CA GLN A 249 -23.02 41.54 -27.68
C GLN A 249 -24.33 41.35 -28.45
N THR A 250 -24.44 40.29 -29.26
CA THR A 250 -25.66 39.98 -30.02
C THR A 250 -26.80 39.55 -29.11
N ALA A 251 -26.52 38.73 -28.08
CA ALA A 251 -27.49 38.33 -27.07
C ALA A 251 -27.95 39.54 -26.23
N GLN A 252 -27.03 40.42 -25.84
CA GLN A 252 -27.32 41.68 -25.16
C GLN A 252 -28.29 42.55 -25.98
N ASN A 253 -27.96 42.78 -27.25
CA ASN A 253 -28.79 43.56 -28.17
C ASN A 253 -30.19 42.92 -28.37
N ALA A 254 -30.28 41.58 -28.36
CA ALA A 254 -31.54 40.86 -28.47
C ALA A 254 -32.42 40.95 -27.20
N VAL A 255 -31.79 40.98 -26.02
CA VAL A 255 -32.49 41.20 -24.75
C VAL A 255 -32.96 42.65 -24.63
N ASP A 256 -32.12 43.60 -25.03
CA ASP A 256 -32.42 45.04 -24.96
C ASP A 256 -33.54 45.46 -25.92
N SER A 257 -33.70 44.74 -27.03
CA SER A 257 -34.74 44.99 -28.03
C SER A 257 -36.08 44.28 -27.73
N ASN A 258 -36.14 43.38 -26.76
CA ASN A 258 -37.35 42.64 -26.43
C ASN A 258 -37.91 43.01 -25.03
N PRO A 259 -38.94 43.87 -24.96
CA PRO A 259 -39.52 44.32 -23.69
C PRO A 259 -40.27 43.21 -22.93
N ALA A 260 -40.48 42.03 -23.54
CA ALA A 260 -41.13 40.89 -22.89
C ALA A 260 -40.19 40.07 -21.99
N VAL A 261 -38.89 40.34 -22.00
CA VAL A 261 -37.92 39.63 -21.13
C VAL A 261 -38.04 40.17 -19.70
N PRO A 262 -38.34 39.31 -18.70
CA PRO A 262 -38.40 39.74 -17.30
C PRO A 262 -37.07 40.36 -16.84
N PRO A 263 -37.09 41.43 -16.02
CA PRO A 263 -35.88 42.15 -15.59
C PRO A 263 -34.87 41.27 -14.83
N ILE A 264 -35.33 40.21 -14.15
CA ILE A 264 -34.47 39.21 -13.50
C ILE A 264 -33.66 38.40 -14.52
N ILE A 265 -34.23 38.07 -15.69
CA ILE A 265 -33.51 37.32 -16.72
C ILE A 265 -32.48 38.22 -17.41
N ARG A 266 -32.80 39.52 -17.57
CA ARG A 266 -31.87 40.51 -18.15
C ARG A 266 -30.63 40.72 -17.28
N THR A 267 -30.81 40.82 -15.96
CA THR A 267 -29.69 40.95 -15.00
C THR A 267 -28.84 39.68 -14.93
N LEU A 268 -29.48 38.50 -14.94
CA LEU A 268 -28.74 37.22 -14.94
C LEU A 268 -27.87 37.03 -16.20
N ILE A 269 -28.38 37.43 -17.36
CA ILE A 269 -27.65 37.34 -18.64
C ILE A 269 -26.43 38.28 -18.64
N LEU A 270 -26.60 39.51 -18.15
CA LEU A 270 -25.53 40.49 -17.98
C LEU A 270 -24.45 40.01 -17.02
N ASP A 271 -24.84 39.50 -15.85
CA ASP A 271 -23.91 38.94 -14.85
C ASP A 271 -23.09 37.78 -15.42
N ILE A 272 -23.71 36.89 -16.21
CA ILE A 272 -23.01 35.78 -16.85
C ILE A 272 -21.98 36.31 -17.85
N PHE A 273 -22.31 37.33 -18.64
CA PHE A 273 -21.38 37.88 -19.64
C PHE A 273 -20.24 38.67 -19.04
N ASP A 274 -20.49 39.49 -18.02
CA ASP A 274 -19.44 40.20 -17.30
C ASP A 274 -18.52 39.22 -16.58
N SER A 275 -19.07 38.15 -16.00
CA SER A 275 -18.27 37.08 -15.41
C SER A 275 -17.36 36.42 -16.45
N LEU A 276 -17.87 36.13 -17.66
CA LEU A 276 -17.11 35.50 -18.73
C LEU A 276 -16.01 36.43 -19.29
N TYR A 277 -16.33 37.72 -19.45
CA TYR A 277 -15.40 38.72 -19.92
C TYR A 277 -14.26 38.91 -18.92
N VAL A 278 -14.58 39.05 -17.63
CA VAL A 278 -13.58 39.15 -16.55
C VAL A 278 -12.72 37.89 -16.50
N THR A 279 -13.32 36.71 -16.62
CA THR A 279 -12.59 35.42 -16.62
C THR A 279 -11.57 35.36 -17.77
N CYS A 280 -11.97 35.74 -18.99
CA CYS A 280 -11.06 35.79 -20.13
C CYS A 280 -10.02 36.91 -20.02
N ALA A 281 -10.41 38.11 -19.56
CA ALA A 281 -9.51 39.27 -19.44
C ALA A 281 -8.44 39.06 -18.36
N ALA A 282 -8.80 38.41 -17.26
CA ALA A 282 -7.87 38.02 -16.21
C ALA A 282 -7.06 36.76 -16.54
N ASN A 283 -7.34 36.11 -17.68
CA ASN A 283 -6.72 34.86 -18.12
C ASN A 283 -6.82 33.76 -17.05
N LEU A 284 -8.01 33.65 -16.43
CA LEU A 284 -8.32 32.59 -15.47
C LEU A 284 -8.55 31.28 -16.21
N ARG A 285 -8.07 30.18 -15.63
CA ARG A 285 -8.16 28.86 -16.25
C ARG A 285 -9.48 28.17 -15.96
N PHE A 286 -10.09 28.44 -14.80
CA PHE A 286 -11.39 27.90 -14.45
C PHE A 286 -12.50 28.94 -14.66
N HIS A 287 -13.60 28.52 -15.27
CA HIS A 287 -14.83 29.30 -15.29
C HIS A 287 -15.55 29.19 -13.95
N LEU A 288 -16.16 30.30 -13.51
CA LEU A 288 -16.98 30.35 -12.28
C LEU A 288 -18.12 29.31 -12.28
N VAL A 289 -18.61 28.93 -13.46
CA VAL A 289 -19.68 27.94 -13.64
C VAL A 289 -19.16 26.49 -13.63
N ASP A 290 -17.93 26.28 -14.10
CA ASP A 290 -17.28 24.96 -14.18
C ASP A 290 -16.40 24.65 -12.97
N PHE A 291 -16.60 25.41 -11.88
CA PHE A 291 -15.81 25.23 -10.67
C PHE A 291 -16.03 23.79 -10.14
N PRO A 292 -14.97 22.99 -9.99
CA PRO A 292 -15.11 21.60 -9.62
C PRO A 292 -15.83 21.48 -8.27
N ASN A 293 -16.73 20.51 -8.16
CA ASN A 293 -17.37 20.22 -6.89
C ASN A 293 -16.33 19.56 -5.96
N PHE A 294 -15.71 20.36 -5.09
CA PHE A 294 -14.70 19.89 -4.15
C PHE A 294 -15.22 18.79 -3.23
N ASP A 295 -16.51 18.78 -2.89
CA ASP A 295 -17.08 17.72 -2.06
C ASP A 295 -17.04 16.37 -2.78
N ALA A 296 -17.36 16.35 -4.07
CA ALA A 296 -17.29 15.13 -4.87
C ALA A 296 -15.85 14.64 -5.02
N LEU A 297 -14.91 15.58 -5.23
CA LEU A 297 -13.49 15.31 -5.37
C LEU A 297 -12.86 14.78 -4.08
N GLU A 298 -13.18 15.42 -2.97
CA GLU A 298 -12.75 15.03 -1.63
C GLU A 298 -13.29 13.64 -1.30
N ASN A 299 -14.57 13.38 -1.51
CA ASN A 299 -15.17 12.06 -1.28
C ASN A 299 -14.44 10.97 -2.10
N GLN A 300 -14.10 11.25 -3.36
CA GLN A 300 -13.35 10.31 -4.20
C GLN A 300 -11.94 10.05 -3.65
N LEU A 301 -11.25 11.10 -3.21
CA LEU A 301 -9.93 10.99 -2.60
C LEU A 301 -9.97 10.26 -1.26
N GLN A 302 -10.96 10.52 -0.42
CA GLN A 302 -11.13 9.85 0.86
C GLN A 302 -11.36 8.34 0.67
N VAL A 303 -12.19 7.94 -0.30
CA VAL A 303 -12.41 6.52 -0.63
C VAL A 303 -11.09 5.87 -1.07
N SER A 304 -10.33 6.53 -1.94
CA SER A 304 -9.02 6.05 -2.40
C SER A 304 -8.01 5.94 -1.25
N ALA A 305 -7.85 7.02 -0.48
CA ALA A 305 -6.95 7.09 0.68
C ALA A 305 -7.31 6.02 1.72
N ASN A 306 -8.59 5.79 1.99
CA ASN A 306 -9.05 4.76 2.91
C ASN A 306 -8.69 3.36 2.41
N MET A 307 -8.84 3.08 1.11
CA MET A 307 -8.42 1.82 0.52
C MET A 307 -6.92 1.58 0.71
N PHE A 308 -6.08 2.59 0.43
CA PHE A 308 -4.63 2.45 0.61
C PHE A 308 -4.21 2.38 2.07
N GLY A 309 -4.76 3.25 2.93
CA GLY A 309 -4.39 3.36 4.34
C GLY A 309 -4.85 2.18 5.19
N LEU A 310 -6.01 1.59 4.91
CA LEU A 310 -6.57 0.49 5.70
C LEU A 310 -6.22 -0.90 5.17
N TRP A 311 -6.01 -1.06 3.86
CA TRP A 311 -5.81 -2.37 3.25
C TRP A 311 -4.40 -2.54 2.71
N ILE A 312 -4.00 -1.68 1.78
CA ILE A 312 -2.79 -1.94 0.98
C ILE A 312 -1.52 -1.63 1.78
N LEU A 313 -1.43 -0.47 2.41
CA LEU A 313 -0.23 -0.08 3.17
C LEU A 313 0.05 -1.03 4.34
N PRO A 314 -0.91 -1.32 5.25
CA PRO A 314 -0.65 -2.26 6.34
C PRO A 314 -0.25 -3.65 5.83
N ALA A 315 -0.86 -4.12 4.74
CA ALA A 315 -0.47 -5.37 4.09
C ALA A 315 0.99 -5.34 3.58
N LEU A 316 1.38 -4.26 2.92
CA LEU A 316 2.74 -4.10 2.40
C LEU A 316 3.79 -3.99 3.51
N TYR A 317 3.51 -3.24 4.57
CA TYR A 317 4.41 -3.15 5.73
C TYR A 317 4.54 -4.49 6.46
N GLY A 318 3.42 -5.20 6.69
CA GLY A 318 3.45 -6.55 7.27
C GLY A 318 4.17 -7.57 6.39
N GLY A 319 3.95 -7.53 5.08
CA GLY A 319 4.67 -8.34 4.10
C GLY A 319 6.17 -8.01 4.08
N LEU A 320 6.56 -6.74 4.09
CA LEU A 320 7.95 -6.30 4.15
C LEU A 320 8.65 -6.81 5.42
N GLY A 321 7.97 -6.77 6.57
CA GLY A 321 8.47 -7.35 7.81
C GLY A 321 8.76 -8.85 7.67
N ALA A 322 7.82 -9.61 7.11
CA ALA A 322 8.00 -11.04 6.85
C ALA A 322 9.12 -11.33 5.83
N ALA A 323 9.27 -10.49 4.80
CA ALA A 323 10.35 -10.60 3.82
C ALA A 323 11.73 -10.37 4.46
N LEU A 324 11.87 -9.35 5.33
CA LEU A 324 13.12 -9.09 6.04
C LEU A 324 13.48 -10.20 7.04
N PHE A 325 12.49 -10.85 7.65
CA PHE A 325 12.75 -12.06 8.44
C PHE A 325 13.45 -13.13 7.60
N HIS A 326 13.00 -13.36 6.36
CA HIS A 326 13.64 -14.31 5.46
C HIS A 326 15.03 -13.85 5.00
N MET A 327 15.20 -12.55 4.73
CA MET A 327 16.53 -12.01 4.40
C MET A 327 17.53 -12.25 5.54
N ARG A 328 17.11 -12.08 6.80
CA ARG A 328 17.93 -12.43 7.97
C ARG A 328 18.23 -13.92 8.06
N LEU A 329 17.28 -14.77 7.68
CA LEU A 329 17.46 -16.22 7.67
C LEU A 329 18.53 -16.65 6.65
N VAL A 330 18.55 -16.01 5.48
CA VAL A 330 19.54 -16.27 4.41
C VAL A 330 20.95 -15.93 4.86
N LEU A 331 21.12 -14.94 5.73
CA LEU A 331 22.43 -14.59 6.31
C LEU A 331 22.94 -15.65 7.32
N SER A 332 22.10 -16.61 7.73
CA SER A 332 22.48 -17.67 8.66
C SER A 332 22.85 -18.93 7.86
N PRO A 333 24.14 -19.22 7.61
CA PRO A 333 24.58 -20.36 6.80
C PRO A 333 24.24 -21.73 7.42
N ARG A 334 23.73 -21.73 8.66
CA ARG A 334 23.38 -22.94 9.41
C ARG A 334 21.97 -23.44 9.11
N LEU A 335 21.16 -22.65 8.40
CA LEU A 335 19.74 -22.94 8.18
C LEU A 335 19.51 -23.37 6.73
N PRO A 336 18.86 -24.52 6.49
CA PRO A 336 18.48 -24.93 5.15
C PRO A 336 17.63 -23.85 4.49
N SER A 337 17.88 -23.58 3.21
CA SER A 337 17.08 -22.62 2.44
C SER A 337 15.60 -23.04 2.47
N PRO A 338 14.69 -22.19 2.96
CA PRO A 338 13.27 -22.54 3.05
C PRO A 338 12.69 -22.76 1.66
N SER A 339 11.73 -23.69 1.55
CA SER A 339 11.01 -23.90 0.30
C SER A 339 10.22 -22.65 -0.09
N TRP A 340 10.17 -22.34 -1.39
CA TRP A 340 9.45 -21.16 -1.91
C TRP A 340 8.01 -21.09 -1.37
N PRO A 341 7.18 -22.16 -1.42
CA PRO A 341 5.80 -22.09 -0.91
C PRO A 341 5.70 -21.65 0.55
N ARG A 342 6.68 -22.03 1.39
CA ARG A 342 6.72 -21.61 2.80
C ARG A 342 7.03 -20.11 2.94
N ILE A 343 7.93 -19.58 2.11
CA ILE A 343 8.23 -18.14 2.05
C ILE A 343 6.98 -17.37 1.64
N LEU A 344 6.32 -17.79 0.55
CA LEU A 344 5.13 -17.10 0.04
C LEU A 344 3.98 -17.12 1.04
N HIS A 345 3.74 -18.28 1.68
CA HIS A 345 2.70 -18.41 2.69
C HIS A 345 2.98 -17.52 3.90
N ARG A 346 4.22 -17.48 4.40
CA ARG A 346 4.60 -16.60 5.50
C ARG A 346 4.47 -15.12 5.12
N LEU A 347 4.86 -14.76 3.90
CA LEU A 347 4.70 -13.41 3.36
C LEU A 347 3.22 -12.99 3.32
N ALA A 348 2.35 -13.88 2.82
CA ALA A 348 0.91 -13.65 2.75
C ALA A 348 0.29 -13.49 4.14
N ILE A 349 0.60 -14.38 5.09
CA ILE A 349 0.09 -14.24 6.46
C ILE A 349 0.64 -12.97 7.11
N GLY A 350 1.91 -12.62 6.90
CA GLY A 350 2.49 -11.37 7.42
C GLY A 350 1.76 -10.14 6.90
N ALA A 351 1.40 -10.13 5.61
CA ALA A 351 0.58 -9.09 5.02
C ALA A 351 -0.83 -9.04 5.64
N PHE A 352 -1.51 -10.18 5.77
CA PHE A 352 -2.83 -10.23 6.42
C PHE A 352 -2.81 -9.77 7.87
N ALA A 353 -1.78 -10.15 8.65
CA ALA A 353 -1.62 -9.67 10.01
C ALA A 353 -1.49 -8.14 10.08
N GLY A 354 -0.78 -7.54 9.11
CA GLY A 354 -0.72 -6.09 8.94
C GLY A 354 -2.10 -5.45 8.70
N VAL A 355 -2.92 -6.01 7.79
CA VAL A 355 -4.28 -5.53 7.52
C VAL A 355 -5.16 -5.60 8.77
N ILE A 356 -5.14 -6.73 9.47
CA ILE A 356 -5.92 -6.94 10.70
C ILE A 356 -5.56 -5.87 11.74
N LEU A 357 -4.27 -5.57 11.91
CA LEU A 357 -3.81 -4.51 12.82
C LEU A 357 -4.26 -3.12 12.37
N GLY A 358 -4.23 -2.84 11.06
CA GLY A 358 -4.75 -1.60 10.50
C GLY A 358 -6.21 -1.37 10.86
N TRP A 359 -7.05 -2.41 10.79
CA TRP A 359 -8.47 -2.32 11.14
C TRP A 359 -8.72 -2.13 12.63
N PHE A 360 -7.94 -2.79 13.50
CA PHE A 360 -8.08 -2.61 14.94
C PHE A 360 -7.74 -1.18 15.40
N TRP A 361 -6.82 -0.51 14.70
CA TRP A 361 -6.38 0.83 15.10
C TRP A 361 -7.25 1.97 14.57
N ALA A 362 -7.97 1.74 13.46
CA ALA A 362 -8.77 2.76 12.81
C ALA A 362 -10.11 2.22 12.30
N PRO A 363 -11.03 1.88 13.22
CA PRO A 363 -12.32 1.29 12.87
C PRO A 363 -13.26 2.27 12.15
N SER A 364 -13.04 3.59 12.24
CA SER A 364 -14.01 4.63 11.82
C SER A 364 -13.76 5.26 10.45
N GLY A 365 -12.75 4.84 9.67
CA GLY A 365 -12.53 5.36 8.31
C GLY A 365 -12.25 6.88 8.20
N SER A 366 -12.08 7.58 9.33
CA SER A 366 -11.75 9.00 9.38
C SER A 366 -10.24 9.17 9.19
N THR A 367 -9.85 9.59 8.00
CA THR A 367 -8.46 9.77 7.56
C THR A 367 -7.70 10.85 8.33
N SER A 368 -8.39 11.75 9.02
CA SER A 368 -7.79 12.89 9.74
C SER A 368 -6.93 12.49 10.94
N GLU A 369 -7.17 11.32 11.56
CA GLU A 369 -6.35 10.83 12.68
C GLU A 369 -5.09 10.06 12.22
N PHE A 370 -5.04 9.64 10.95
CA PHE A 370 -3.95 8.82 10.44
C PHE A 370 -2.65 9.59 10.18
N THR A 371 -2.70 10.90 9.95
CA THR A 371 -1.50 11.67 9.58
C THR A 371 -0.49 11.77 10.73
N ASN A 372 -0.94 11.79 11.99
CA ASN A 372 -0.07 11.79 13.17
C ASN A 372 0.18 10.38 13.75
N ILE A 373 -0.65 9.39 13.38
CA ILE A 373 -0.59 8.01 13.92
C ILE A 373 0.05 7.03 12.92
N GLY A 374 0.14 7.38 11.64
CA GLY A 374 0.47 6.48 10.54
C GLY A 374 1.82 5.79 10.67
N LEU A 375 2.84 6.50 11.14
CA LEU A 375 4.18 5.92 11.32
C LEU A 375 4.19 4.85 12.43
N ASN A 376 3.35 5.02 13.47
CA ASN A 376 3.21 4.03 14.53
C ASN A 376 2.46 2.78 14.04
N VAL A 377 1.34 2.93 13.34
CA VAL A 377 0.54 1.78 12.88
C VAL A 377 1.29 0.97 11.83
N PHE A 378 1.91 1.62 10.85
CA PHE A 378 2.69 0.93 9.83
C PHE A 378 3.97 0.29 10.41
N GLY A 379 4.63 0.95 11.37
CA GLY A 379 5.76 0.39 12.08
C GLY A 379 5.38 -0.85 12.91
N VAL A 380 4.23 -0.83 13.57
CA VAL A 380 3.69 -1.98 14.31
C VAL A 380 3.30 -3.12 13.35
N ALA A 381 2.63 -2.82 12.23
CA ALA A 381 2.30 -3.82 11.20
C ALA A 381 3.56 -4.51 10.67
N PHE A 382 4.61 -3.73 10.39
CA PHE A 382 5.92 -4.24 10.01
C PHE A 382 6.53 -5.16 11.09
N LEU A 383 6.53 -4.71 12.35
CA LEU A 383 7.11 -5.48 13.46
C LEU A 383 6.37 -6.81 13.68
N VAL A 384 5.04 -6.80 13.55
CA VAL A 384 4.20 -8.00 13.63
C VAL A 384 4.47 -8.94 12.46
N GLY A 385 4.56 -8.41 11.23
CA GLY A 385 4.95 -9.21 10.07
C GLY A 385 6.32 -9.87 10.22
N TYR A 386 7.29 -9.13 10.79
CA TYR A 386 8.62 -9.67 11.12
C TYR A 386 8.56 -10.77 12.20
N SER A 387 7.68 -10.60 13.19
CA SER A 387 7.56 -11.47 14.37
C SER A 387 6.31 -12.35 14.35
N ILE A 388 5.92 -12.82 13.16
CA ILE A 388 4.64 -13.49 12.93
C ILE A 388 4.38 -14.68 13.86
N ASP A 389 5.39 -15.50 14.13
CA ASP A 389 5.26 -16.68 15.00
C ASP A 389 4.94 -16.29 16.45
N VAL A 390 5.56 -15.20 16.94
CA VAL A 390 5.32 -14.65 18.28
C VAL A 390 3.92 -14.04 18.36
N PHE A 391 3.50 -13.33 17.30
CA PHE A 391 2.18 -12.74 17.21
C PHE A 391 1.07 -13.79 17.29
N PHE A 392 1.12 -14.86 16.49
CA PHE A 392 0.12 -15.93 16.57
C PHE A 392 0.18 -16.68 17.90
N SER A 393 1.37 -16.92 18.44
CA SER A 393 1.50 -17.51 19.77
C SER A 393 0.84 -16.66 20.85
N LEU A 394 0.87 -15.34 20.73
CA LEU A 394 0.20 -14.42 21.66
C LEU A 394 -1.32 -14.42 21.44
N LEU A 395 -1.78 -14.45 20.19
CA LEU A 395 -3.19 -14.53 19.83
C LEU A 395 -3.81 -15.84 20.34
N ASP A 396 -3.14 -16.97 20.15
CA ASP A 396 -3.58 -18.28 20.65
C ASP A 396 -3.71 -18.29 22.19
N ARG A 397 -2.74 -17.67 22.89
CA ARG A 397 -2.81 -17.49 24.35
C ARG A 397 -3.98 -16.62 24.76
N LEU A 398 -4.25 -15.53 24.04
CA LEU A 398 -5.39 -14.66 24.32
C LEU A 398 -6.72 -15.41 24.12
N ILE A 399 -6.86 -16.19 23.04
CA ILE A 399 -8.05 -17.03 22.80
C ILE A 399 -8.23 -18.05 23.92
N ALA A 400 -7.16 -18.69 24.38
CA ALA A 400 -7.21 -19.65 25.49
C ALA A 400 -7.65 -18.99 26.82
N LEU A 401 -7.21 -17.76 27.08
CA LEU A 401 -7.64 -17.00 28.26
C LEU A 401 -9.12 -16.58 28.16
N LEU A 402 -9.57 -16.12 26.99
CA LEU A 402 -10.96 -15.72 26.76
C LEU A 402 -11.92 -16.92 26.86
N SER A 403 -11.57 -18.07 26.30
CA SER A 403 -12.38 -19.28 26.40
C SER A 403 -12.49 -19.79 27.85
N THR A 404 -11.39 -19.70 28.61
CA THR A 404 -11.38 -20.02 30.03
C THR A 404 -12.26 -19.05 30.82
N GLY A 405 -12.21 -17.74 30.53
CA GLY A 405 -13.06 -16.74 31.18
C GLY A 405 -14.56 -16.94 30.91
N ILE A 406 -14.94 -17.21 29.66
CA ILE A 406 -16.36 -17.45 29.29
C ILE A 406 -16.91 -18.72 29.94
N SER A 407 -16.10 -19.79 30.04
CA SER A 407 -16.54 -21.02 30.71
C SER A 407 -16.79 -20.82 32.20
N GLN A 408 -16.00 -19.98 32.88
CA GLN A 408 -16.23 -19.61 34.29
C GLN A 408 -17.52 -18.79 34.47
N ILE A 409 -17.80 -17.85 33.57
CA ILE A 409 -19.05 -17.07 33.61
C ILE A 409 -20.27 -18.00 33.44
N ASN A 410 -20.23 -18.90 32.48
CA ASN A 410 -21.32 -19.86 32.26
C ASN A 410 -21.52 -20.83 33.44
N ALA A 411 -20.43 -21.28 34.08
CA ALA A 411 -20.50 -22.12 35.27
C ALA A 411 -21.16 -21.40 36.46
N SER A 412 -20.90 -20.10 36.62
CA SER A 412 -21.51 -19.29 37.68
C SER A 412 -22.99 -18.95 37.44
N ALA A 413 -23.47 -19.04 36.20
CA ALA A 413 -24.85 -18.73 35.82
C ALA A 413 -25.83 -19.91 35.94
N THR A 414 -25.35 -21.12 36.27
CA THR A 414 -26.21 -22.30 36.45
C THR A 414 -26.69 -22.36 37.90
N PRO A 415 -27.97 -22.07 38.23
CA PRO A 415 -28.46 -22.14 39.59
C PRO A 415 -28.51 -23.62 40.01
N THR A 416 -27.84 -23.97 41.11
CA THR A 416 -28.02 -25.27 41.79
C THR A 416 -29.49 -25.45 42.14
N LYS A 417 -30.16 -26.36 41.42
CA LYS A 417 -31.50 -26.85 41.75
C LYS A 417 -31.44 -27.92 42.82
#